data_AF-A0A0C3ASV1-F1
#
_entry.id   AF-A0A0C3ASV1-F1
#
_cell.length_a   1.000
_cell.length_b   1.000
_cell.length_c   1.000
_cell.angle_alpha   90.00
_cell.angle_beta   90.00
_cell.angle_gamma   90.00
#
_symmetry.space_group_name_H-M   'P 1'
#
loop_
_entity.id
_entity.type
_entity.pdbx_description
1 polymer ?
#
loop_
_entity_poly.entity_id
_entity_poly.type
_entity_poly.pdbx_seq_one_letter_code
_entity_poly.pdbx_strand_id
1 'polypeptide(L)'
;LGIIVDLSHTSDRTALQALSTSRAPVIWSHSSAREVWDVPRNVPNDILSRIGTTEDKRDAVVMVNFAPYFVAADGEATVEKVADHVEMIARVAGKKHVGIGSDFDGIESTPVGLEDVSKYPNLFAVLIKRGWSATDLAGLAGANFLRVFKAVERVSKQMKEENVPPSMALYSKRPDLPVPREEL
;
A
#
# COMPACT_ATOMS: atom_id res chain seq x y z
N LEU A 1 12.06 11.40 -11.12
CA LEU A 1 12.36 9.98 -11.41
C LEU A 1 11.12 9.22 -11.87
N GLY A 2 9.99 9.34 -11.15
CA GLY A 2 8.78 8.57 -11.48
C GLY A 2 8.82 7.17 -10.84
N ILE A 3 9.60 7.01 -9.77
CA ILE A 3 9.64 5.79 -8.96
C ILE A 3 8.55 5.91 -7.90
N ILE A 4 7.74 4.86 -7.75
CA ILE A 4 6.71 4.78 -6.72
C ILE A 4 7.38 4.58 -5.36
N VAL A 5 6.94 5.33 -4.35
CA VAL A 5 7.34 5.10 -2.96
C VAL A 5 6.49 3.96 -2.39
N ASP A 6 7.14 2.89 -1.97
CA ASP A 6 6.52 1.75 -1.31
C ASP A 6 6.78 1.79 0.19
N LEU A 7 5.72 1.63 0.98
CA LEU A 7 5.71 1.77 2.43
C LEU A 7 5.56 0.44 3.17
N SER A 8 5.47 -0.69 2.45
CA SER A 8 5.66 -2.02 3.01
C SER A 8 6.95 -2.08 3.85
N HIS A 9 6.92 -2.74 5.02
CA HIS A 9 8.02 -2.86 6.01
C HIS A 9 8.45 -1.57 6.74
N THR A 10 7.88 -0.42 6.42
CA THR A 10 8.23 0.83 7.10
C THR A 10 7.56 0.94 8.47
N SER A 11 8.10 1.81 9.33
CA SER A 11 7.42 2.19 10.57
C SER A 11 6.21 3.09 10.27
N ASP A 12 5.23 3.12 11.19
CA ASP A 12 4.07 4.03 11.11
C ASP A 12 4.51 5.50 10.94
N ARG A 13 5.57 5.89 11.64
CA ARG A 13 6.14 7.25 11.53
C ARG A 13 6.70 7.52 10.14
N THR A 14 7.40 6.56 9.55
CA THR A 14 7.94 6.68 8.19
C THR A 14 6.81 6.81 7.17
N ALA A 15 5.76 6.00 7.32
CA ALA A 15 4.58 6.09 6.46
C ALA A 15 3.91 7.46 6.55
N LEU A 16 3.67 7.99 7.76
CA LEU A 16 3.11 9.32 7.95
C LEU A 16 3.95 10.43 7.30
N GLN A 17 5.29 10.36 7.44
CA GLN A 17 6.21 11.30 6.80
C GLN A 17 6.19 11.19 5.28
N ALA A 18 6.09 9.99 4.73
CA ALA A 18 5.99 9.79 3.29
C ALA A 18 4.68 10.35 2.74
N LEU A 19 3.55 10.13 3.44
CA LEU A 19 2.25 10.68 3.05
C LEU A 19 2.25 12.21 3.05
N SER A 20 2.90 12.84 4.04
CA SER A 20 2.98 14.30 4.14
C SER A 20 3.97 14.92 3.14
N THR A 21 5.03 14.21 2.76
CA THR A 21 6.15 14.77 1.99
C THR A 21 6.09 14.43 0.52
N SER A 22 5.62 13.24 0.15
CA SER A 22 5.58 12.81 -1.25
C SER A 22 4.67 13.73 -2.06
N ARG A 23 5.15 14.22 -3.20
CA ARG A 23 4.32 14.98 -4.17
C ARG A 23 3.42 14.07 -4.99
N ALA A 24 3.78 12.79 -5.12
CA ALA A 24 3.06 11.79 -5.92
C ALA A 24 2.39 10.75 -5.02
N PRO A 25 1.39 10.00 -5.53
CA PRO A 25 0.78 8.91 -4.78
C PRO A 25 1.79 7.83 -4.36
N VAL A 26 1.48 7.10 -3.30
CA VAL A 26 2.34 6.04 -2.72
C VAL A 26 1.64 4.68 -2.74
N ILE A 27 2.34 3.61 -2.40
CA ILE A 27 1.73 2.28 -2.21
C ILE A 27 2.19 1.62 -0.92
N TRP A 28 1.44 0.60 -0.51
CA TRP A 28 1.97 -0.54 0.21
C TRP A 28 1.85 -1.72 -0.73
N SER A 29 2.96 -2.26 -1.21
CA SER A 29 3.00 -3.35 -2.19
C SER A 29 2.48 -4.69 -1.66
N HIS A 30 2.53 -4.91 -0.35
CA HIS A 30 2.11 -6.14 0.34
C HIS A 30 1.90 -5.88 1.83
N SER A 31 0.80 -5.25 2.22
CA SER A 31 0.43 -5.00 3.62
C SER A 31 -1.06 -5.15 3.85
N SER A 32 -1.47 -5.61 5.02
CA SER A 32 -2.88 -5.85 5.36
C SER A 32 -3.39 -4.85 6.42
N ALA A 33 -4.64 -4.97 6.85
CA ALA A 33 -5.28 -4.04 7.78
C ALA A 33 -5.06 -4.41 9.26
N ARG A 34 -4.54 -3.48 10.07
CA ARG A 34 -4.21 -3.77 11.49
C ARG A 34 -5.44 -3.96 12.37
N GLU A 35 -6.56 -3.34 12.01
CA GLU A 35 -7.84 -3.49 12.72
C GLU A 35 -8.46 -4.89 12.57
N VAL A 36 -8.05 -5.67 11.56
CA VAL A 36 -8.49 -7.07 11.40
C VAL A 36 -7.55 -8.01 12.16
N TRP A 37 -6.25 -7.78 12.05
CA TRP A 37 -5.23 -8.53 12.78
C TRP A 37 -4.08 -7.61 13.20
N ASP A 38 -3.93 -7.44 14.51
CA ASP A 38 -3.04 -6.44 15.11
C ASP A 38 -1.58 -6.93 15.14
N VAL A 39 -0.86 -6.64 14.06
CA VAL A 39 0.58 -6.85 13.95
C VAL A 39 1.25 -5.61 13.35
N PRO A 40 2.52 -5.30 13.73
CA PRO A 40 3.21 -4.10 13.25
C PRO A 40 3.36 -4.02 11.73
N ARG A 41 3.30 -5.15 11.03
CA ARG A 41 3.42 -5.23 9.57
C ARG A 41 2.17 -4.69 8.83
N ASN A 42 1.03 -4.65 9.51
CA ASN A 42 -0.25 -4.20 8.96
C ASN A 42 -0.44 -2.69 9.14
N VAL A 43 -1.27 -2.07 8.30
CA VAL A 43 -1.51 -0.62 8.29
C VAL A 43 -2.63 -0.27 9.28
N PRO A 44 -2.40 0.66 10.22
CA PRO A 44 -3.41 1.09 11.19
C PRO A 44 -4.42 2.07 10.59
N ASN A 45 -5.61 2.14 11.19
CA ASN A 45 -6.73 2.95 10.68
C ASN A 45 -6.44 4.46 10.65
N ASP A 46 -5.63 4.97 11.58
CA ASP A 46 -5.21 6.37 11.61
C ASP A 46 -4.37 6.73 10.36
N ILE A 47 -3.52 5.82 9.87
CA ILE A 47 -2.81 5.95 8.59
C ILE A 47 -3.74 5.76 7.41
N LEU A 48 -4.59 4.72 7.40
CA LEU A 48 -5.56 4.49 6.31
C LEU A 48 -6.48 5.71 6.12
N SER A 49 -6.85 6.39 7.19
CA SER A 49 -7.70 7.60 7.14
C SER A 49 -7.04 8.78 6.39
N ARG A 50 -5.70 8.81 6.29
CA ARG A 50 -4.94 9.82 5.54
C ARG A 50 -4.91 9.56 4.04
N ILE A 51 -5.39 8.40 3.60
CA ILE A 51 -5.46 8.02 2.20
C ILE A 51 -6.74 8.57 1.57
N GLY A 52 -6.61 9.17 0.39
CA GLY A 52 -7.74 9.67 -0.39
C GLY A 52 -7.30 10.56 -1.54
N THR A 53 -8.26 11.03 -2.34
CA THR A 53 -8.01 11.91 -3.50
C THR A 53 -8.34 13.38 -3.25
N THR A 54 -8.68 13.74 -2.01
CA THR A 54 -8.91 15.14 -1.60
C THR A 54 -7.57 15.85 -1.39
N GLU A 55 -7.57 17.18 -1.40
CA GLU A 55 -6.35 17.99 -1.32
C GLU A 55 -5.58 17.79 0.01
N ASP A 56 -6.29 17.52 1.10
CA ASP A 56 -5.75 17.27 2.44
C ASP A 56 -5.20 15.85 2.64
N LYS A 57 -5.38 14.96 1.64
CA LYS A 57 -5.00 13.55 1.70
C LYS A 57 -3.98 13.19 0.63
N ARG A 58 -3.26 12.10 0.87
CA ARG A 58 -2.36 11.53 -0.12
C ARG A 58 -3.02 10.32 -0.76
N ASP A 59 -3.14 10.36 -2.07
CA ASP A 59 -3.61 9.22 -2.83
C ASP A 59 -2.63 8.04 -2.67
N ALA A 60 -3.18 6.84 -2.49
CA ALA A 60 -2.41 5.62 -2.31
C ALA A 60 -3.22 4.38 -2.66
N VAL A 61 -2.53 3.24 -2.78
CA VAL A 61 -3.15 1.90 -2.80
C VAL A 61 -2.44 1.00 -1.79
N VAL A 62 -3.22 0.35 -0.94
CA VAL A 62 -2.73 -0.70 -0.03
C VAL A 62 -3.03 -2.05 -0.65
N MET A 63 -2.00 -2.80 -1.00
CA MET A 63 -2.10 -4.09 -1.69
C MET A 63 -2.04 -5.20 -0.63
N VAL A 64 -3.15 -5.92 -0.45
CA VAL A 64 -3.34 -6.86 0.68
C VAL A 64 -2.41 -8.06 0.57
N ASN A 65 -1.71 -8.34 1.66
CA ASN A 65 -0.76 -9.45 1.83
C ASN A 65 -1.48 -10.75 2.21
N PHE A 66 -0.98 -11.90 1.72
CA PHE A 66 -1.54 -13.22 2.01
C PHE A 66 -0.73 -14.02 3.04
N ALA A 67 0.42 -13.55 3.52
CA ALA A 67 1.19 -14.22 4.58
C ALA A 67 0.29 -14.52 5.79
N PRO A 68 0.10 -15.80 6.19
CA PRO A 68 -0.85 -16.16 7.24
C PRO A 68 -0.66 -15.40 8.55
N TYR A 69 0.60 -15.19 8.98
CA TYR A 69 0.94 -14.44 10.19
C TYR A 69 0.50 -12.96 10.16
N PHE A 70 0.26 -12.38 8.98
CA PHE A 70 -0.27 -11.02 8.82
C PHE A 70 -1.78 -10.97 8.58
N VAL A 71 -2.43 -12.13 8.39
CA VAL A 71 -3.85 -12.24 8.04
C VAL A 71 -4.73 -12.61 9.23
N ALA A 72 -4.28 -13.52 10.09
CA ALA A 72 -5.07 -13.99 11.22
C ALA A 72 -4.18 -14.64 12.28
N ALA A 73 -4.82 -15.11 13.36
CA ALA A 73 -4.19 -16.01 14.31
C ALA A 73 -3.68 -17.30 13.62
N ASP A 74 -2.73 -17.97 14.26
CA ASP A 74 -2.14 -19.21 13.72
C ASP A 74 -3.23 -20.26 13.43
N GLY A 75 -3.16 -20.86 12.24
CA GLY A 75 -4.16 -21.82 11.74
C GLY A 75 -5.49 -21.23 11.28
N GLU A 76 -5.73 -19.91 11.39
CA GLU A 76 -7.02 -19.28 11.02
C GLU A 76 -6.99 -18.51 9.69
N ALA A 77 -5.85 -18.44 9.00
CA ALA A 77 -5.75 -17.70 7.75
C ALA A 77 -6.50 -18.41 6.60
N THR A 78 -7.57 -17.79 6.11
CA THR A 78 -8.36 -18.26 4.96
C THR A 78 -8.58 -17.14 3.93
N VAL A 79 -9.08 -17.50 2.74
CA VAL A 79 -9.51 -16.54 1.73
C VAL A 79 -10.56 -15.54 2.26
N GLU A 80 -11.44 -15.96 3.16
CA GLU A 80 -12.42 -15.08 3.82
C GLU A 80 -11.74 -14.04 4.72
N LYS A 81 -10.69 -14.42 5.46
CA LYS A 81 -9.91 -13.48 6.29
C LYS A 81 -9.13 -12.49 5.45
N VAL A 82 -8.57 -12.93 4.32
CA VAL A 82 -7.97 -12.00 3.34
C VAL A 82 -9.01 -11.01 2.81
N ALA A 83 -10.23 -11.48 2.50
CA ALA A 83 -11.33 -10.60 2.11
C ALA A 83 -11.73 -9.61 3.22
N ASP A 84 -11.66 -9.99 4.51
CA ASP A 84 -11.91 -9.09 5.63
C ASP A 84 -10.91 -7.92 5.65
N HIS A 85 -9.63 -8.17 5.36
CA HIS A 85 -8.63 -7.09 5.21
C HIS A 85 -8.91 -6.18 4.02
N VAL A 86 -9.30 -6.75 2.87
CA VAL A 86 -9.68 -5.98 1.67
C VAL A 86 -10.84 -5.03 2.01
N GLU A 87 -11.87 -5.53 2.69
CA GLU A 87 -13.05 -4.74 3.06
C GLU A 87 -12.77 -3.72 4.16
N MET A 88 -11.89 -4.04 5.12
CA MET A 88 -11.44 -3.08 6.13
C MET A 88 -10.76 -1.86 5.49
N ILE A 89 -9.80 -2.09 4.60
CA ILE A 89 -9.11 -1.00 3.88
C ILE A 89 -10.12 -0.25 3.02
N ALA A 90 -10.97 -0.96 2.27
CA ALA A 90 -11.99 -0.34 1.44
C ALA A 90 -12.99 0.51 2.23
N ARG A 91 -13.32 0.13 3.47
CA ARG A 91 -14.21 0.87 4.36
C ARG A 91 -13.59 2.18 4.84
N VAL A 92 -12.30 2.19 5.16
CA VAL A 92 -11.61 3.35 5.74
C VAL A 92 -11.04 4.28 4.67
N ALA A 93 -10.32 3.72 3.71
CA ALA A 93 -9.66 4.48 2.64
C ALA A 93 -10.52 4.59 1.37
N GLY A 94 -11.51 3.72 1.18
CA GLY A 94 -12.33 3.64 -0.04
C GLY A 94 -11.87 2.54 -0.98
N LYS A 95 -12.80 1.93 -1.73
CA LYS A 95 -12.53 0.82 -2.68
C LYS A 95 -11.52 1.14 -3.80
N LYS A 96 -11.24 2.42 -4.06
CA LYS A 96 -10.22 2.88 -5.03
C LYS A 96 -8.78 2.80 -4.50
N HIS A 97 -8.62 2.46 -3.23
CA HIS A 97 -7.36 2.52 -2.48
C HIS A 97 -6.90 1.17 -1.94
N VAL A 98 -7.47 0.07 -2.45
CA VAL A 98 -7.09 -1.30 -2.11
C VAL A 98 -6.73 -2.09 -3.36
N GLY A 99 -5.73 -2.98 -3.23
CA GLY A 99 -5.22 -3.87 -4.27
C GLY A 99 -4.84 -5.24 -3.69
N ILE A 100 -4.15 -6.06 -4.48
CA ILE A 100 -3.67 -7.39 -4.08
C ILE A 100 -2.16 -7.42 -4.20
N GLY A 101 -1.48 -7.83 -3.12
CA GLY A 101 -0.03 -7.89 -3.00
C GLY A 101 0.35 -9.12 -2.21
N SER A 102 0.17 -10.29 -2.82
CA SER A 102 0.09 -11.59 -2.13
C SER A 102 1.34 -11.96 -1.34
N ASP A 103 2.52 -11.50 -1.76
CA ASP A 103 3.81 -11.90 -1.19
C ASP A 103 4.14 -13.39 -1.45
N PHE A 104 3.51 -14.01 -2.47
CA PHE A 104 3.85 -15.36 -2.91
C PHE A 104 5.35 -15.50 -3.20
N ASP A 105 5.90 -16.70 -2.93
CA ASP A 105 7.33 -17.01 -2.97
C ASP A 105 8.20 -16.21 -1.97
N GLY A 106 7.61 -15.30 -1.19
CA GLY A 106 8.24 -14.57 -0.07
C GLY A 106 7.75 -15.00 1.32
N ILE A 107 6.80 -15.93 1.40
CA ILE A 107 6.12 -16.37 2.63
C ILE A 107 6.29 -17.87 2.86
N GLU A 108 6.27 -18.30 4.12
CA GLU A 108 6.51 -19.71 4.50
C GLU A 108 5.28 -20.62 4.31
N SER A 109 4.09 -20.04 4.31
CA SER A 109 2.81 -20.75 4.15
C SER A 109 1.77 -19.81 3.54
N THR A 110 0.61 -20.35 3.16
CA THR A 110 -0.44 -19.62 2.46
C THR A 110 -1.81 -19.82 3.12
N PRO A 111 -2.76 -18.88 2.98
CA PRO A 111 -4.11 -19.03 3.51
C PRO A 111 -4.85 -20.17 2.82
N VAL A 112 -5.75 -20.83 3.55
CA VAL A 112 -6.64 -21.85 2.97
C VAL A 112 -7.51 -21.21 1.89
N GLY A 113 -7.53 -21.80 0.70
CA GLY A 113 -8.22 -21.30 -0.48
C GLY A 113 -7.40 -20.29 -1.30
N LEU A 114 -6.16 -19.97 -0.89
CA LEU A 114 -5.20 -19.12 -1.60
C LEU A 114 -3.82 -19.78 -1.67
N GLU A 115 -3.78 -21.08 -1.94
CA GLU A 115 -2.56 -21.89 -1.86
C GLU A 115 -1.45 -21.45 -2.82
N ASP A 116 -1.83 -20.88 -3.98
CA ASP A 116 -0.92 -20.47 -5.04
C ASP A 116 -1.54 -19.40 -5.95
N VAL A 117 -0.76 -18.95 -6.95
CA VAL A 117 -1.17 -17.91 -7.91
C VAL A 117 -2.36 -18.29 -8.80
N SER A 118 -2.76 -19.56 -8.88
CA SER A 118 -3.99 -19.96 -9.58
C SER A 118 -5.26 -19.67 -8.79
N LYS A 119 -5.14 -19.34 -7.49
CA LYS A 119 -6.26 -19.23 -6.55
C LYS A 119 -6.84 -17.84 -6.38
N TYR A 120 -6.28 -16.81 -7.04
CA TYR A 120 -6.89 -15.47 -7.03
C TYR A 120 -8.41 -15.47 -7.30
N PRO A 121 -8.96 -16.26 -8.24
CA PRO A 121 -10.41 -16.32 -8.46
C PRO A 121 -11.25 -16.65 -7.22
N ASN A 122 -10.71 -17.38 -6.24
CA ASN A 122 -11.41 -17.68 -4.98
C ASN A 122 -11.69 -16.42 -4.18
N LEU A 123 -10.71 -15.51 -4.09
CA LEU A 123 -10.88 -14.21 -3.41
C LEU A 123 -11.96 -13.37 -4.11
N PHE A 124 -11.94 -13.33 -5.44
CA PHE A 124 -12.96 -12.61 -6.22
C PHE A 124 -14.34 -13.23 -6.02
N ALA A 125 -14.46 -14.56 -5.96
CA ALA A 125 -15.72 -15.24 -5.69
C ALA A 125 -16.29 -14.87 -4.31
N VAL A 126 -15.43 -14.77 -3.28
CA VAL A 126 -15.83 -14.29 -1.94
C VAL A 126 -16.33 -12.84 -2.02
N LEU A 127 -15.58 -11.95 -2.65
CA LEU A 127 -15.95 -10.53 -2.73
C LEU A 127 -17.21 -10.28 -3.57
N ILE A 128 -17.44 -11.06 -4.64
CA ILE A 128 -18.70 -11.05 -5.40
C ILE A 128 -19.87 -11.41 -4.48
N LYS A 129 -19.74 -12.49 -3.70
CA LYS A 129 -20.77 -12.89 -2.72
C LYS A 129 -21.02 -11.82 -1.66
N ARG A 130 -20.00 -11.03 -1.32
CA ARG A 130 -20.07 -9.88 -0.39
C ARG A 130 -20.57 -8.58 -1.06
N GLY A 131 -20.98 -8.62 -2.33
CA GLY A 131 -21.61 -7.48 -3.01
C GLY A 131 -20.64 -6.49 -3.65
N TRP A 132 -19.39 -6.89 -3.91
CA TRP A 132 -18.48 -6.08 -4.71
C TRP A 132 -18.95 -6.03 -6.17
N SER A 133 -19.01 -4.82 -6.72
CA SER A 133 -19.38 -4.62 -8.12
C SER A 133 -18.24 -5.03 -9.07
N ALA A 134 -18.56 -5.30 -10.34
CA ALA A 134 -17.55 -5.57 -11.36
C ALA A 134 -16.52 -4.43 -11.47
N THR A 135 -16.94 -3.17 -11.29
CA THR A 135 -16.06 -2.01 -11.29
C THR A 135 -15.11 -2.00 -10.10
N ASP A 136 -15.60 -2.33 -8.90
CA ASP A 136 -14.77 -2.41 -7.71
C ASP A 136 -13.73 -3.53 -7.83
N LEU A 137 -14.14 -4.68 -8.36
CA LEU A 137 -13.26 -5.84 -8.58
C LEU A 137 -12.21 -5.55 -9.66
N ALA A 138 -12.55 -4.85 -10.74
CA ALA A 138 -11.56 -4.40 -11.72
C ALA A 138 -10.55 -3.41 -11.09
N GLY A 139 -11.04 -2.56 -10.17
CA GLY A 139 -10.21 -1.72 -9.30
C GLY A 139 -9.18 -2.53 -8.53
N LEU A 140 -9.67 -3.48 -7.72
CA LEU A 140 -8.87 -4.37 -6.88
C LEU A 140 -7.86 -5.19 -7.70
N ALA A 141 -8.27 -5.72 -8.85
CA ALA A 141 -7.45 -6.56 -9.74
C ALA A 141 -6.24 -5.82 -10.32
N GLY A 142 -6.29 -4.49 -10.42
CA GLY A 142 -5.14 -3.72 -10.88
C GLY A 142 -5.44 -2.30 -11.34
N ALA A 143 -6.69 -1.95 -11.66
CA ALA A 143 -6.99 -0.60 -12.14
C ALA A 143 -6.67 0.48 -11.09
N ASN A 144 -6.79 0.16 -9.80
CA ASN A 144 -6.37 1.04 -8.71
C ASN A 144 -4.85 1.30 -8.71
N PHE A 145 -4.05 0.24 -8.89
CA PHE A 145 -2.59 0.36 -8.99
C PHE A 145 -2.20 1.15 -10.24
N LEU A 146 -2.78 0.85 -11.39
CA LEU A 146 -2.50 1.55 -12.65
C LEU A 146 -2.81 3.05 -12.57
N ARG A 147 -3.86 3.43 -11.82
CA ARG A 147 -4.19 4.83 -11.53
C ARG A 147 -3.07 5.52 -10.75
N VAL A 148 -2.57 4.88 -9.68
CA VAL A 148 -1.43 5.39 -8.89
C VAL A 148 -0.17 5.47 -9.76
N PHE A 149 0.13 4.43 -10.54
CA PHE A 149 1.34 4.39 -11.34
C PHE A 149 1.36 5.52 -12.39
N LYS A 150 0.25 5.70 -13.13
CA LYS A 150 0.09 6.82 -14.08
C LYS A 150 0.21 8.19 -13.41
N ALA A 151 -0.30 8.32 -12.18
CA ALA A 151 -0.18 9.57 -11.44
C ALA A 151 1.27 9.88 -11.04
N VAL A 152 2.06 8.87 -10.67
CA VAL A 152 3.49 9.01 -10.38
C VAL A 152 4.27 9.44 -11.63
N GLU A 153 3.98 8.84 -12.79
CA GLU A 153 4.58 9.25 -14.07
C GLU A 153 4.23 10.70 -14.42
N ARG A 154 2.97 11.10 -14.25
CA ARG A 154 2.51 12.47 -14.49
C ARG A 154 3.21 13.49 -13.60
N VAL A 155 3.34 13.21 -12.30
CA VAL A 155 4.07 14.10 -11.38
C VAL A 155 5.55 14.21 -11.78
N SER A 156 6.18 13.11 -12.18
CA SER A 156 7.55 13.12 -12.69
C SER A 156 7.70 14.00 -13.93
N LYS A 157 6.77 13.92 -14.88
CA LYS A 157 6.77 14.76 -16.09
C LYS A 157 6.57 16.24 -15.76
N GLN A 158 5.57 16.56 -14.95
CA GLN A 158 5.29 17.93 -14.52
C GLN A 158 6.49 18.56 -13.81
N MET A 159 7.12 17.84 -12.88
CA MET A 159 8.30 18.35 -12.17
C MET A 159 9.50 18.61 -13.10
N LYS A 160 9.66 17.82 -14.16
CA LYS A 160 10.70 18.08 -15.18
C LYS A 160 10.38 19.34 -15.99
N GLU A 161 9.12 19.52 -16.39
CA GLU A 161 8.68 20.72 -17.12
C GLU A 161 8.82 21.99 -16.27
N GLU A 162 8.53 21.89 -14.98
CA GLU A 162 8.71 22.95 -13.98
C GLU A 162 10.19 23.17 -13.57
N ASN A 163 11.14 22.38 -14.11
CA ASN A 163 12.56 22.40 -13.74
C ASN A 163 12.79 22.31 -12.22
N VAL A 164 12.00 21.49 -11.53
CA VAL A 164 12.12 21.32 -10.07
C VAL A 164 13.49 20.70 -9.75
N PRO A 165 14.34 21.36 -8.96
CA PRO A 165 15.64 20.80 -8.61
C PRO A 165 15.48 19.61 -7.64
N PRO A 166 16.44 18.67 -7.62
CA PRO A 166 16.47 17.66 -6.58
C PRO A 166 16.59 18.32 -5.20
N SER A 167 15.94 17.72 -4.19
CA SER A 167 16.17 18.14 -2.81
C SER A 167 17.57 17.68 -2.39
N MET A 168 18.46 18.64 -2.18
CA MET A 168 19.78 18.43 -1.60
C MET A 168 19.76 18.62 -0.07
N ALA A 169 18.57 18.68 0.54
CA ALA A 169 18.43 18.93 1.96
C ALA A 169 19.11 17.81 2.77
N LEU A 170 20.09 18.20 3.59
CA LEU A 170 20.69 17.29 4.57
C LEU A 170 19.69 17.06 5.69
N TYR A 171 19.48 15.79 6.03
CA TYR A 171 18.67 15.44 7.19
C TYR A 171 19.47 15.77 8.45
N SER A 172 19.20 16.94 9.04
CA SER A 172 19.94 17.52 10.18
C SER A 172 20.00 16.63 11.43
N LYS A 173 19.17 15.59 11.51
CA LYS A 173 19.20 14.58 12.57
C LYS A 173 20.14 13.40 12.31
N ARG A 174 20.93 13.43 11.23
CA ARG A 174 22.05 12.53 10.97
C ARG A 174 23.39 13.27 11.17
N PRO A 175 23.74 13.63 12.42
CA PRO A 175 25.01 14.28 12.72
C PRO A 175 26.22 13.38 12.49
N ASP A 176 25.99 12.10 12.23
CA ASP A 176 26.98 11.06 11.93
C ASP A 176 27.44 11.03 10.47
N LEU A 177 26.76 11.76 9.57
CA LEU A 177 27.19 11.85 8.18
C LEU A 177 28.35 12.84 8.04
N PRO A 178 29.36 12.53 7.18
CA PRO A 178 30.44 13.47 6.91
C PRO A 178 29.89 14.79 6.38
N VAL A 179 30.43 15.90 6.89
CA VAL A 179 30.12 17.25 6.39
C VAL A 179 30.41 17.29 4.87
N PRO A 180 29.53 17.87 4.03
CA PRO A 180 29.77 17.97 2.60
C PRO A 180 31.13 18.59 2.31
N ARG A 181 31.80 18.10 1.26
CA ARG A 181 33.13 18.59 0.84
C ARG A 181 33.19 20.08 0.51
N GLU A 182 32.05 20.67 0.24
CA GLU A 182 31.87 22.10 -0.09
C GLU A 182 31.87 22.98 1.17
N GLU A 183 31.66 22.38 2.35
CA GLU A 183 31.68 23.02 3.68
C GLU A 183 32.98 22.70 4.46
N LEU A 184 33.92 21.97 3.83
CA LEU A 184 35.28 21.72 4.32
C LEU A 184 36.28 22.70 3.69
#